data_AF-A0A844GCG1-F1
#
_entry.id   AF-A0A844GCG1-F1
#
_cell.length_a   1.000
_cell.length_b   1.000
_cell.length_c   1.000
_cell.angle_alpha   90.00
_cell.angle_beta   90.00
_cell.angle_gamma   90.00
#
_symmetry.space_group_name_H-M   'P 1'
#
loop_
_entity.id
_entity.type
_entity.pdbx_description
1 polymer ?
#
loop_
_entity_poly.entity_id
_entity_poly.type
_entity_poly.pdbx_seq_one_letter_code
_entity_poly.pdbx_strand_id
1 'polypeptide(L)'
;MATDAALRQGMAAIYLQLSSAMPAIHQGEFPPSKLDDLSVEIEKQVAGIVSNCKLNAKADAQLHIIVAQLLKGSTQLTGKQPGSSAKEGVITVLDAISNYTRYFDDSALRHSFQH
;
A
#
# COMPACT_ATOMS: atom_id res chain seq x y z
N MET A 1 -12.96 -0.55 12.34
CA MET A 1 -13.81 0.62 11.99
C MET A 1 -14.36 0.42 10.60
N ALA A 2 -15.57 0.93 10.32
CA ALA A 2 -16.20 0.72 9.02
C ALA A 2 -15.32 1.27 7.88
N THR A 3 -15.24 0.49 6.81
CA THR A 3 -14.59 0.84 5.53
C THR A 3 -15.66 0.95 4.43
N ASP A 4 -15.31 1.53 3.29
CA ASP A 4 -16.18 1.63 2.11
C ASP A 4 -15.61 0.86 0.91
N ALA A 5 -16.33 0.87 -0.20
CA ALA A 5 -15.94 0.13 -1.39
C ALA A 5 -14.63 0.65 -2.03
N ALA A 6 -14.45 1.97 -2.09
CA ALA A 6 -13.27 2.57 -2.72
C ALA A 6 -12.00 2.22 -1.94
N LEU A 7 -12.06 2.33 -0.60
CA LEU A 7 -10.95 1.97 0.26
C LEU A 7 -10.62 0.47 0.18
N ARG A 8 -11.62 -0.41 0.28
CA ARG A 8 -11.41 -1.87 0.17
C ARG A 8 -10.77 -2.25 -1.16
N GLN A 9 -11.28 -1.71 -2.26
CA GLN A 9 -10.79 -2.03 -3.61
C GLN A 9 -9.35 -1.55 -3.81
N GLY A 10 -9.05 -0.30 -3.42
CA GLY A 10 -7.70 0.23 -3.58
C GLY A 10 -6.67 -0.52 -2.72
N MET A 11 -7.00 -0.84 -1.46
CA MET A 11 -6.10 -1.60 -0.59
C MET A 11 -5.88 -3.03 -1.09
N ALA A 12 -6.92 -3.69 -1.61
CA ALA A 12 -6.79 -5.00 -2.22
C ALA A 12 -5.92 -4.96 -3.49
N ALA A 13 -6.08 -3.94 -4.34
CA ALA A 13 -5.26 -3.75 -5.53
C ALA A 13 -3.78 -3.52 -5.19
N ILE A 14 -3.50 -2.67 -4.18
CA ILE A 14 -2.13 -2.44 -3.69
C ILE A 14 -1.51 -3.75 -3.20
N TYR A 15 -2.23 -4.52 -2.39
CA TYR A 15 -1.75 -5.81 -1.89
C TYR A 15 -1.45 -6.79 -3.02
N LEU A 16 -2.36 -6.91 -4.00
CA LEU A 16 -2.18 -7.79 -5.16
C LEU A 16 -0.94 -7.43 -5.99
N GLN A 17 -0.73 -6.14 -6.25
CA GLN A 17 0.45 -5.69 -6.99
C GLN A 17 1.74 -5.99 -6.22
N LEU A 18 1.77 -5.67 -4.92
CA LEU A 18 2.95 -5.90 -4.09
C LEU A 18 3.27 -7.39 -3.96
N SER A 19 2.28 -8.23 -3.64
CA SER A 19 2.44 -9.68 -3.54
C SER A 19 2.94 -10.31 -4.84
N SER A 20 2.47 -9.83 -6.00
CA SER A 20 2.96 -10.29 -7.30
C SER A 20 4.43 -9.92 -7.57
N ALA A 21 4.90 -8.81 -6.99
CA ALA A 21 6.28 -8.35 -7.12
C ALA A 21 7.25 -9.02 -6.13
N MET A 22 6.76 -9.51 -4.99
CA MET A 22 7.57 -10.05 -3.90
C MET A 22 8.57 -11.14 -4.34
N PRO A 23 8.21 -12.17 -5.15
CA PRO A 23 9.15 -13.21 -5.52
C PRO A 23 10.42 -12.68 -6.21
N ALA A 24 10.26 -11.71 -7.11
CA ALA A 24 11.39 -11.13 -7.84
C ALA A 24 12.15 -10.09 -6.98
N ILE A 25 11.48 -9.38 -6.06
CA ILE A 25 12.17 -8.52 -5.08
C ILE A 25 13.03 -9.35 -4.11
N HIS A 26 12.55 -10.52 -3.66
CA HIS A 26 13.32 -11.43 -2.80
C HIS A 26 14.56 -11.99 -3.49
N GLN A 27 14.47 -12.28 -4.78
CA GLN A 27 15.60 -12.77 -5.59
C GLN A 27 16.58 -11.65 -6.00
N GLY A 28 16.23 -10.38 -5.73
CA GLY A 28 17.01 -9.24 -6.20
C GLY A 28 16.92 -9.01 -7.71
N GLU A 29 15.94 -9.64 -8.37
CA GLU A 29 15.72 -9.66 -9.81
C GLU A 29 14.69 -8.61 -10.26
N PHE A 30 14.30 -7.69 -9.37
CA PHE A 30 13.33 -6.64 -9.70
C PHE A 30 14.06 -5.41 -10.25
N PRO A 31 14.01 -5.14 -11.56
CA PRO A 31 14.76 -4.03 -12.15
C PRO A 31 14.18 -2.68 -11.67
N PRO A 32 15.00 -1.61 -11.61
CA PRO A 32 14.55 -0.29 -11.15
C PRO A 32 13.29 0.23 -11.85
N SER A 33 13.14 -0.01 -13.16
CA SER A 33 11.94 0.38 -13.90
C SER A 33 10.66 -0.26 -13.38
N LYS A 34 10.74 -1.49 -12.86
CA LYS A 34 9.59 -2.18 -12.28
C LYS A 34 9.26 -1.66 -10.88
N LEU A 35 10.25 -1.23 -10.11
CA LEU A 35 10.03 -0.55 -8.83
C LEU A 35 9.35 0.81 -9.05
N ASP A 36 9.74 1.52 -10.10
CA ASP A 36 9.07 2.75 -10.53
C ASP A 36 7.63 2.49 -10.97
N ASP A 37 7.37 1.45 -11.79
CA ASP A 37 6.01 1.04 -12.18
C ASP A 37 5.14 0.74 -10.93
N LEU A 38 5.69 0.02 -9.95
CA LEU A 38 4.99 -0.31 -8.70
C LEU A 38 4.69 0.95 -7.86
N SER A 39 5.63 1.90 -7.77
CA SER A 39 5.40 3.19 -7.10
C SER A 39 4.24 3.95 -7.72
N VAL A 40 4.24 4.07 -9.06
CA VAL A 40 3.20 4.80 -9.79
C VAL A 40 1.82 4.16 -9.58
N GLU A 41 1.74 2.83 -9.57
CA GLU A 41 0.46 2.16 -9.33
C GLU A 41 -0.02 2.36 -7.89
N ILE A 42 0.86 2.33 -6.88
CA ILE A 42 0.50 2.64 -5.49
C ILE A 42 -0.06 4.07 -5.38
N GLU A 43 0.63 5.06 -5.95
CA GLU A 43 0.20 6.46 -5.95
C GLU A 43 -1.17 6.64 -6.62
N LYS A 44 -1.41 5.96 -7.74
CA LYS A 44 -2.68 5.97 -8.45
C LYS A 44 -3.81 5.34 -7.62
N GLN A 45 -3.56 4.21 -6.95
CA GLN A 45 -4.55 3.61 -6.06
C GLN A 45 -4.86 4.53 -4.88
N VAL A 46 -3.84 5.16 -4.28
CA VAL A 46 -4.03 6.16 -3.21
C VAL A 46 -4.89 7.34 -3.68
N ALA A 47 -4.59 7.92 -4.85
CA ALA A 47 -5.38 9.00 -5.42
C ALA A 47 -6.84 8.59 -5.65
N GLY A 48 -7.06 7.36 -6.14
CA GLY A 48 -8.37 6.77 -6.33
C GLY A 48 -9.14 6.58 -5.02
N ILE A 49 -8.49 6.08 -3.97
CA ILE A 49 -9.07 5.92 -2.63
C ILE A 49 -9.52 7.28 -2.09
N VAL A 50 -8.61 8.26 -2.03
CA VAL A 50 -8.87 9.58 -1.44
C VAL A 50 -10.01 10.29 -2.18
N SER A 51 -10.06 10.19 -3.50
CA SER A 51 -11.08 10.87 -4.31
C SER A 51 -12.48 10.27 -4.20
N ASN A 52 -12.60 8.99 -3.84
CA ASN A 52 -13.86 8.24 -3.92
C ASN A 52 -14.37 7.70 -2.58
N CYS A 53 -13.55 7.75 -1.52
CA CYS A 53 -13.96 7.28 -0.21
C CYS A 53 -15.10 8.15 0.36
N LYS A 54 -15.94 7.52 1.19
CA LYS A 54 -17.11 8.10 1.84
C LYS A 54 -17.08 7.77 3.34
N LEU A 55 -15.90 7.91 3.93
CA LEU A 55 -15.66 7.64 5.33
C LEU A 55 -16.23 8.74 6.21
N ASN A 56 -16.55 8.39 7.46
CA ASN A 56 -16.77 9.41 8.48
C ASN A 56 -15.43 10.04 8.90
N ALA A 57 -15.49 11.19 9.57
CA ALA A 57 -14.29 11.95 9.95
C ALA A 57 -13.25 11.15 10.77
N LYS A 58 -13.70 10.25 11.66
CA LYS A 58 -12.78 9.42 12.46
C LYS A 58 -12.04 8.41 11.59
N ALA A 59 -12.76 7.78 10.66
CA ALA A 59 -12.19 6.80 9.74
C ALA A 59 -11.27 7.48 8.70
N ASP A 60 -11.66 8.66 8.21
CA ASP A 60 -10.84 9.47 7.31
C ASP A 60 -9.51 9.90 7.95
N ALA A 61 -9.54 10.36 9.20
CA ALA A 61 -8.31 10.71 9.93
C ALA A 61 -7.35 9.52 10.06
N GLN A 62 -7.88 8.32 10.30
CA GLN A 62 -7.06 7.11 10.34
C GLN A 62 -6.55 6.73 8.95
N LEU A 63 -7.35 6.91 7.90
CA LEU A 63 -6.95 6.68 6.52
C LEU A 63 -5.77 7.56 6.14
N HIS A 64 -5.77 8.84 6.51
CA HIS A 64 -4.64 9.75 6.19
C HIS A 64 -3.29 9.26 6.73
N ILE A 65 -3.26 8.60 7.90
CA ILE A 65 -2.02 8.01 8.45
C ILE A 65 -1.53 6.86 7.56
N ILE A 66 -2.44 6.00 7.12
CA ILE A 66 -2.13 4.87 6.23
C ILE A 66 -1.69 5.37 4.86
N VAL A 67 -2.38 6.38 4.30
CA VAL A 67 -2.02 7.02 3.04
C VAL A 67 -0.61 7.61 3.10
N ALA A 68 -0.26 8.31 4.18
CA ALA A 68 1.09 8.85 4.36
C ALA A 68 2.15 7.74 4.38
N GLN A 69 1.86 6.60 5.02
CA GLN A 69 2.75 5.43 5.03
C GLN A 69 2.88 4.80 3.63
N LEU A 70 1.77 4.64 2.90
CA LEU A 70 1.77 4.12 1.52
C LEU A 70 2.63 4.98 0.60
N LEU A 71 2.46 6.31 0.63
CA LEU A 71 3.23 7.23 -0.20
C LEU A 71 4.72 7.26 0.18
N LYS A 72 5.03 7.14 1.49
CA LYS A 72 6.41 6.97 1.96
C LYS A 72 7.03 5.69 1.39
N GLY A 73 6.35 4.56 1.54
CA GLY A 73 6.81 3.27 1.00
C GLY A 73 7.01 3.31 -0.52
N SER A 74 6.07 3.95 -1.22
CA SER A 74 6.13 4.21 -2.67
C SER A 74 7.43 4.95 -3.06
N THR A 75 7.72 6.04 -2.36
CA THR A 75 8.96 6.83 -2.60
C THR A 75 10.21 5.98 -2.37
N GLN A 76 10.23 5.20 -1.29
CA GLN A 76 11.36 4.33 -0.93
C GLN A 76 11.58 3.19 -1.95
N LEU A 77 10.52 2.67 -2.58
CA LEU A 77 10.64 1.63 -3.62
C LEU A 77 11.56 2.07 -4.75
N THR A 78 11.46 3.33 -5.16
CA THR A 78 12.25 3.87 -6.27
C THR A 78 13.73 4.09 -5.93
N GLY A 79 14.11 4.01 -4.64
CA GLY A 79 15.46 4.32 -4.17
C GLY A 79 15.90 5.77 -4.40
N LYS A 80 14.98 6.66 -4.81
CA LYS A 80 15.26 8.08 -5.10
C LYS A 80 15.47 8.91 -3.83
N GLN A 81 15.07 8.40 -2.67
CA GLN A 81 15.30 9.05 -1.39
C GLN A 81 16.65 8.59 -0.79
N PRO A 82 17.58 9.52 -0.45
CA PRO A 82 18.85 9.18 0.17
C PRO A 82 18.67 8.36 1.45
N GLY A 83 19.44 7.27 1.57
CA GLY A 83 19.38 6.39 2.73
C GLY A 83 18.15 5.46 2.77
N SER A 84 17.43 5.31 1.66
CA SER A 84 16.37 4.32 1.51
C SER A 84 16.72 3.24 0.49
N SER A 85 16.12 2.07 0.66
CA SER A 85 16.23 0.92 -0.23
C SER A 85 14.86 0.43 -0.66
N ALA A 86 14.81 -0.24 -1.82
CA ALA A 86 13.60 -0.88 -2.31
C ALA A 86 12.99 -1.86 -1.31
N LYS A 87 13.84 -2.57 -0.53
CA LYS A 87 13.40 -3.49 0.52
C LYS A 87 12.68 -2.75 1.66
N GLU A 88 13.19 -1.62 2.11
CA GLU A 88 12.51 -0.79 3.10
C GLU A 88 11.19 -0.22 2.58
N GLY A 89 11.12 0.10 1.28
CA GLY A 89 9.87 0.49 0.62
C GLY A 89 8.83 -0.62 0.70
N VAL A 90 9.18 -1.85 0.32
CA VAL A 90 8.28 -3.01 0.45
C VAL A 90 7.80 -3.21 1.88
N ILE A 91 8.71 -3.18 2.85
CA ILE A 91 8.37 -3.33 4.28
C ILE A 91 7.39 -2.24 4.71
N THR A 92 7.64 -1.00 4.32
CA THR A 92 6.77 0.14 4.68
C THR A 92 5.37 0.02 4.07
N VAL A 93 5.24 -0.47 2.83
CA VAL A 93 3.93 -0.72 2.20
C VAL A 93 3.22 -1.88 2.89
N LEU A 94 3.92 -2.97 3.24
CA LEU A 94 3.35 -4.09 4.00
C LEU A 94 2.86 -3.63 5.38
N ASP A 95 3.61 -2.79 6.08
CA ASP A 95 3.21 -2.22 7.36
C ASP A 95 1.96 -1.34 7.22
N ALA A 96 1.83 -0.57 6.14
CA ALA A 96 0.63 0.21 5.86
C ALA A 96 -0.59 -0.67 5.62
N ILE A 97 -0.45 -1.77 4.87
CA ILE A 97 -1.51 -2.77 4.65
C ILE A 97 -1.88 -3.45 5.97
N SER A 98 -0.90 -3.84 6.77
CA SER A 98 -1.11 -4.41 8.11
C SER A 98 -1.90 -3.46 9.01
N ASN A 99 -1.49 -2.19 9.07
CA ASN A 99 -2.21 -1.14 9.79
C ASN A 99 -3.65 -0.98 9.29
N TYR A 100 -3.86 -0.98 7.97
CA TYR A 100 -5.21 -0.94 7.41
C TYR A 100 -6.07 -2.10 7.92
N THR A 101 -5.60 -3.35 7.81
CA THR A 101 -6.38 -4.53 8.25
C THR A 101 -6.64 -4.57 9.76
N ARG A 102 -5.80 -3.91 10.55
CA ARG A 102 -5.95 -3.73 12.01
C ARG A 102 -7.01 -2.70 12.36
N TYR A 103 -7.04 -1.57 11.67
CA TYR A 103 -7.92 -0.45 12.00
C TYR A 103 -9.28 -0.54 11.32
N PHE A 104 -9.34 -1.07 10.09
CA PHE A 104 -10.55 -1.16 9.28
C PHE A 104 -11.13 -2.57 9.25
N ASP A 105 -12.46 -2.62 9.14
CA ASP A 105 -13.26 -3.85 9.15
C ASP A 105 -13.28 -4.47 7.74
N ASP A 106 -12.10 -4.88 7.26
CA ASP A 106 -11.90 -5.57 5.99
C ASP A 106 -11.39 -7.00 6.22
N SER A 107 -12.32 -7.91 6.49
CA SER A 107 -11.99 -9.32 6.77
C SER A 107 -11.42 -10.04 5.56
N ALA A 108 -11.84 -9.66 4.35
CA ALA A 108 -11.36 -10.30 3.12
C ALA A 108 -9.86 -10.05 2.95
N LEU A 109 -9.43 -8.78 3.01
CA LEU A 109 -8.00 -8.48 2.88
C LEU A 109 -7.20 -9.00 4.08
N ARG A 110 -7.77 -8.95 5.29
CA ARG A 110 -7.11 -9.50 6.49
C ARG A 110 -6.79 -10.99 6.33
N HIS A 111 -7.71 -11.79 5.80
CA HIS A 111 -7.46 -13.21 5.55
C HIS A 111 -6.42 -13.41 4.44
N SER A 112 -6.45 -12.61 3.38
CA SER A 112 -5.46 -12.68 2.31
C SER A 112 -4.04 -12.31 2.75
N PHE A 113 -3.88 -11.46 3.77
CA PHE A 113 -2.58 -11.04 4.29
C PHE A 113 -1.95 -12.06 5.26
N GLN A 114 -2.72 -13.03 5.77
CA GLN A 114 -2.24 -14.08 6.68
C GLN A 114 -1.67 -15.32 5.96
N HIS A 115 -1.74 -15.34 4.63
CA HIS A 115 -1.33 -16.43 3.75
C HIS A 115 -0.45 -15.91 2.63
#